data_AF-A0A3B9P6P5-F1
#
_entry.id   AF-A0A3B9P6P5-F1
#
_cell.length_a   1.000
_cell.length_b   1.000
_cell.length_c   1.000
_cell.angle_alpha   90.00
_cell.angle_beta   90.00
_cell.angle_gamma   90.00
#
_symmetry.space_group_name_H-M   'P 1'
#
loop_
_entity.id
_entity.type
_entity.pdbx_description
1 polymer ?
#
loop_
_entity_poly.entity_id
_entity_poly.type
_entity_poly.pdbx_seq_one_letter_code
_entity_poly.pdbx_strand_id
1 'polypeptide(L)'
;MIMMIVVLLGVLVTLYGVFTKNRVLYNVGYFVFGIVVVWDQLGLFAESNNAENLAMAALWLIQAIVTIPNKVNYDGSKLAKSAGVKINATLSVINGFAVYYATTVDYIPEFAMYIHGLLAALPLIAIYLILSDKIEVTA
;
A
#
# COMPACT_ATOMS: atom_id res chain seq x y z
N MET A 1 -1.35 6.31 -19.53
CA MET A 1 -1.38 7.71 -19.03
C MET A 1 -2.36 7.90 -17.87
N ILE A 2 -3.65 7.56 -18.01
CA ILE A 2 -4.64 7.73 -16.94
C ILE A 2 -4.27 6.95 -15.66
N MET A 3 -3.91 5.67 -15.77
CA MET A 3 -3.55 4.84 -14.60
C MET A 3 -2.35 5.41 -13.83
N MET A 4 -1.36 5.96 -14.54
CA MET A 4 -0.20 6.60 -13.92
C MET A 4 -0.60 7.84 -13.11
N ILE A 5 -1.54 8.65 -13.61
CA ILE A 5 -2.09 9.80 -12.87
C ILE A 5 -2.80 9.32 -11.61
N VAL A 6 -3.64 8.28 -11.71
CA VAL A 6 -4.36 7.70 -10.56
C VAL A 6 -3.38 7.19 -9.50
N VAL A 7 -2.32 6.49 -9.92
CA VAL A 7 -1.25 6.01 -9.03
C VAL A 7 -0.56 7.17 -8.33
N LEU A 8 -0.14 8.20 -9.06
CA LEU A 8 0.55 9.35 -8.47
C LEU A 8 -0.34 10.12 -7.50
N LEU A 9 -1.61 10.31 -7.83
CA LEU A 9 -2.59 10.90 -6.91
C LEU A 9 -2.78 10.04 -5.67
N GLY A 10 -2.85 8.71 -5.81
CA GLY A 10 -2.91 7.78 -4.69
C GLY A 10 -1.70 7.92 -3.76
N VAL A 11 -0.49 7.99 -4.32
CA VAL A 11 0.75 8.20 -3.55
C VAL A 11 0.72 9.54 -2.80
N LEU A 12 0.28 10.62 -3.46
CA LEU A 12 0.14 11.94 -2.83
C LEU A 12 -0.88 11.93 -1.69
N VAL A 13 -2.01 11.23 -1.87
CA VAL A 13 -3.04 11.05 -0.83
C VAL A 13 -2.48 10.26 0.36
N THR A 14 -1.71 9.20 0.12
CA THR A 14 -1.04 8.44 1.19
C THR A 14 -0.02 9.30 1.94
N LEU A 15 0.81 10.06 1.22
CA LEU A 15 1.78 10.99 1.82
C LEU A 15 1.08 12.03 2.69
N TYR A 16 0.05 12.68 2.16
CA TYR A 16 -0.74 13.64 2.91
C TYR A 16 -1.36 12.99 4.15
N GLY A 17 -1.91 11.78 4.01
CA GLY A 17 -2.48 11.01 5.11
C GLY A 17 -1.50 10.71 6.23
N VAL A 18 -0.26 10.26 5.92
CA VAL A 18 0.73 9.97 6.98
C VAL A 18 1.19 11.24 7.69
N PHE A 19 1.43 12.34 6.96
CA PHE A 19 1.92 13.59 7.56
C PHE A 19 0.85 14.33 8.35
N THR A 20 -0.41 14.23 7.95
CA THR A 20 -1.55 14.76 8.71
C THR A 20 -2.09 13.78 9.75
N LYS A 21 -1.48 12.59 9.88
CA LYS A 21 -1.94 11.49 10.74
C LYS A 21 -3.38 11.07 10.47
N ASN A 22 -3.87 11.31 9.26
CA ASN A 22 -5.20 10.91 8.80
C ASN A 22 -5.15 9.48 8.24
N ARG A 23 -5.53 8.51 9.08
CA ARG A 23 -5.56 7.08 8.72
C ARG A 23 -6.41 6.79 7.50
N VAL A 24 -7.54 7.47 7.33
CA VAL A 24 -8.44 7.23 6.19
C VAL A 24 -7.73 7.58 4.89
N LEU A 25 -7.16 8.78 4.80
CA LEU A 25 -6.44 9.22 3.60
C LEU A 25 -5.21 8.36 3.35
N TYR A 26 -4.46 8.02 4.40
CA TYR A 26 -3.32 7.10 4.31
C TYR A 26 -3.72 5.78 3.63
N ASN A 27 -4.80 5.16 4.10
CA ASN A 27 -5.35 3.91 3.61
C ASN A 27 -5.94 4.04 2.19
N VAL A 28 -6.64 5.14 1.87
CA VAL A 28 -7.23 5.37 0.54
C VAL A 28 -6.17 5.25 -0.56
N GLY A 29 -4.99 5.85 -0.37
CA GLY A 29 -3.96 5.81 -1.41
C GLY A 29 -3.39 4.40 -1.63
N TYR A 30 -3.12 3.63 -0.56
CA TYR A 30 -2.71 2.22 -0.69
C TYR A 30 -3.80 1.34 -1.30
N PHE A 31 -5.06 1.59 -0.94
CA PHE A 31 -6.21 0.86 -1.46
C PHE A 31 -6.35 1.08 -2.96
N VAL A 32 -6.38 2.34 -3.39
CA VAL A 32 -6.48 2.70 -4.82
C VAL A 32 -5.29 2.14 -5.59
N PHE A 33 -4.08 2.28 -5.06
CA PHE A 33 -2.88 1.71 -5.68
C PHE A 33 -2.98 0.18 -5.82
N GLY A 34 -3.43 -0.51 -4.77
CA GLY A 34 -3.68 -1.95 -4.76
C GLY A 34 -4.62 -2.38 -5.88
N ILE A 35 -5.79 -1.72 -5.99
CA ILE A 35 -6.79 -2.03 -7.01
C ILE A 35 -6.28 -1.78 -8.43
N VAL A 36 -5.50 -0.71 -8.66
CA VAL A 36 -4.92 -0.44 -9.98
C VAL A 36 -4.00 -1.57 -10.42
N VAL A 37 -3.14 -2.07 -9.53
CA VAL A 37 -2.23 -3.18 -9.86
C VAL A 37 -2.99 -4.50 -10.01
N VAL A 38 -4.01 -4.77 -9.19
CA VAL A 38 -4.88 -5.95 -9.37
C VAL A 38 -5.48 -5.95 -10.78
N TRP A 39 -6.03 -4.81 -11.22
CA TRP A 39 -6.63 -4.69 -12.55
C TRP A 39 -5.61 -4.95 -13.66
N ASP A 40 -4.44 -4.32 -13.57
CA ASP A 40 -3.34 -4.47 -14.52
C ASP A 40 -2.88 -5.93 -14.65
N GLN A 41 -2.60 -6.58 -13.52
CA GLN A 41 -2.08 -7.94 -13.48
C GLN A 41 -3.12 -8.98 -13.91
N LEU A 42 -4.41 -8.77 -13.61
CA LEU A 42 -5.48 -9.62 -14.15
C LEU A 42 -5.65 -9.47 -15.66
N GLY A 43 -5.44 -8.26 -16.21
CA GLY A 43 -5.41 -8.04 -17.66
C GLY A 43 -4.27 -8.81 -18.32
N LEU A 44 -3.05 -8.68 -17.80
CA LEU A 44 -1.90 -9.44 -18.29
C LEU A 44 -2.10 -10.95 -18.16
N PHE A 45 -2.73 -11.42 -17.08
CA PHE A 45 -3.07 -12.83 -16.93
C PHE A 45 -4.09 -13.29 -17.99
N ALA A 46 -5.12 -12.49 -18.28
CA ALA A 46 -6.12 -12.84 -19.30
C ALA A 46 -5.50 -12.96 -20.71
N GLU A 47 -4.45 -12.18 -20.99
CA GLU A 47 -3.74 -12.22 -22.28
C GLU A 47 -2.70 -13.34 -22.36
N SER A 48 -1.96 -13.58 -21.28
CA SER A 48 -0.79 -14.47 -21.27
C SER A 48 -1.02 -15.84 -20.63
N ASN A 49 -2.05 -15.99 -19.81
CA ASN A 49 -2.29 -17.13 -18.92
C ASN A 49 -1.10 -17.48 -18.00
N ASN A 50 -0.20 -16.51 -17.72
CA ASN A 50 0.95 -16.71 -16.84
C ASN A 50 0.55 -16.61 -15.36
N ALA A 51 0.75 -17.69 -14.60
CA ALA A 51 0.43 -17.77 -13.17
C ALA A 51 1.15 -16.72 -12.31
N GLU A 52 2.30 -16.20 -12.74
CA GLU A 52 3.00 -15.11 -12.04
C GLU A 52 2.12 -13.85 -11.95
N ASN A 53 1.46 -13.46 -13.04
CA ASN A 53 0.55 -12.31 -13.05
C ASN A 53 -0.64 -12.52 -12.10
N LEU A 54 -1.16 -13.75 -12.01
CA LEU A 54 -2.22 -14.08 -11.05
C LEU A 54 -1.74 -14.00 -9.59
N ALA A 55 -0.53 -14.48 -9.31
CA ALA A 55 0.09 -14.37 -7.99
C ALA A 55 0.33 -12.90 -7.60
N MET A 56 0.78 -12.08 -8.53
CA MET A 56 0.93 -10.63 -8.34
C MET A 56 -0.42 -9.97 -8.09
N ALA A 57 -1.46 -10.28 -8.87
CA ALA A 57 -2.81 -9.77 -8.60
C ALA A 57 -3.28 -10.13 -7.18
N ALA A 58 -3.08 -11.38 -6.73
CA ALA A 58 -3.43 -11.81 -5.39
C ALA A 58 -2.68 -11.05 -4.29
N LEU A 59 -1.37 -10.79 -4.48
CA LEU A 59 -0.56 -10.07 -3.51
C LEU A 59 -1.03 -8.61 -3.33
N TRP A 60 -1.39 -7.92 -4.41
CA TRP A 60 -1.91 -6.54 -4.33
C TRP A 60 -3.35 -6.49 -3.86
N LEU A 61 -4.13 -7.56 -4.08
CA LEU A 61 -5.45 -7.69 -3.47
C LEU A 61 -5.35 -7.76 -1.94
N ILE A 62 -4.34 -8.43 -1.39
CA ILE A 62 -4.09 -8.41 0.06
C ILE A 62 -3.82 -6.98 0.54
N GLN A 63 -2.96 -6.23 -0.16
CA GLN A 63 -2.73 -4.81 0.14
C GLN A 63 -4.05 -4.02 0.14
N ALA A 64 -4.88 -4.18 -0.89
CA ALA A 64 -6.16 -3.50 -0.99
C ALA A 64 -7.07 -3.86 0.21
N ILE A 65 -7.21 -5.15 0.53
CA ILE A 65 -8.06 -5.61 1.64
C ILE A 65 -7.62 -5.02 2.99
N VAL A 66 -6.33 -5.09 3.31
CA VAL A 66 -5.84 -4.59 4.61
C VAL A 66 -5.85 -3.06 4.72
N THR A 67 -6.02 -2.37 3.59
CA THR A 67 -6.10 -0.90 3.51
C THR A 67 -7.46 -0.37 3.13
N ILE A 68 -8.52 -1.20 3.19
CA ILE A 68 -9.89 -0.71 2.99
C ILE A 68 -10.12 0.50 3.91
N PRO A 69 -10.42 1.68 3.33
CA PRO A 69 -10.56 2.90 4.10
C PRO A 69 -11.81 2.80 4.96
N ASN A 70 -11.65 3.05 6.27
CA ASN A 70 -12.74 3.00 7.23
C ASN A 70 -12.56 4.09 8.29
N LYS A 71 -13.66 4.56 8.86
CA LYS A 71 -13.69 5.60 9.90
C LYS A 71 -13.71 5.00 11.31
N VAL A 72 -13.18 3.78 11.49
CA VAL A 72 -13.13 3.17 12.82
C VAL A 72 -12.13 3.94 13.67
N ASN A 73 -12.63 4.46 14.79
CA ASN A 73 -11.85 5.22 15.76
C ASN A 73 -10.60 4.45 16.20
N TYR A 74 -9.48 5.17 16.30
CA TYR A 74 -8.28 4.62 16.89
C TYR A 74 -8.34 4.82 18.40
N ASP A 75 -8.68 3.76 19.13
CA ASP A 75 -8.86 3.77 20.58
C ASP A 75 -7.55 3.66 21.38
N GLY A 76 -6.39 3.59 20.69
CA GLY A 76 -5.08 3.45 21.32
C GLY A 76 -4.86 2.12 22.07
N SER A 77 -5.81 1.18 21.99
CA SER A 77 -5.72 -0.09 22.69
C SER A 77 -4.53 -0.93 22.22
N LYS A 78 -4.07 -1.85 23.06
CA LYS A 78 -3.02 -2.81 22.70
C LYS A 78 -3.38 -3.60 21.43
N LEU A 79 -4.67 -3.93 21.28
CA LEU A 79 -5.18 -4.63 20.11
C LEU A 79 -5.08 -3.75 18.85
N ALA A 80 -5.55 -2.50 18.92
CA ALA A 80 -5.49 -1.56 17.81
C ALA A 80 -4.04 -1.25 17.39
N LYS A 81 -3.13 -1.05 18.36
CA LYS A 81 -1.68 -0.92 18.12
C LYS A 81 -1.11 -2.14 17.41
N SER A 82 -1.36 -3.34 17.94
CA SER A 82 -0.86 -4.59 17.36
C SER A 82 -1.37 -4.80 15.92
N ALA A 83 -2.67 -4.57 15.68
CA ALA A 83 -3.25 -4.65 14.35
C ALA A 83 -2.63 -3.63 13.39
N GLY A 84 -2.50 -2.38 13.82
CA GLY A 84 -1.87 -1.31 13.03
C GLY A 84 -0.44 -1.62 12.63
N VAL A 85 0.37 -2.18 13.55
CA VAL A 85 1.75 -2.59 13.25
C VAL A 85 1.78 -3.72 12.23
N LYS A 86 0.94 -4.75 12.41
CA LYS A 86 0.88 -5.90 11.49
C LYS A 86 0.46 -5.47 10.08
N ILE A 87 -0.56 -4.62 9.96
CA ILE A 87 -1.02 -4.09 8.68
C ILE A 87 0.10 -3.32 7.98
N ASN A 88 0.76 -2.39 8.68
CA ASN A 88 1.81 -1.58 8.07
C ASN A 88 3.07 -2.41 7.73
N ALA A 89 3.41 -3.42 8.54
CA ALA A 89 4.49 -4.35 8.21
C ALA A 89 4.16 -5.13 6.94
N THR A 90 2.93 -5.62 6.78
CA THR A 90 2.47 -6.26 5.54
C THR A 90 2.62 -5.35 4.33
N LEU A 91 2.22 -4.07 4.45
CA LEU A 91 2.39 -3.10 3.36
C LEU A 91 3.86 -2.89 2.98
N SER A 92 4.74 -2.83 3.98
CA SER A 92 6.18 -2.69 3.76
C SER A 92 6.75 -3.89 3.00
N VAL A 93 6.33 -5.10 3.38
CA VAL A 93 6.80 -6.35 2.75
C VAL A 93 6.29 -6.45 1.31
N ILE A 94 5.00 -6.18 1.06
CA ILE A 94 4.41 -6.23 -0.29
C ILE A 94 5.16 -5.27 -1.23
N ASN A 95 5.31 -4.00 -0.81
CA ASN A 95 5.96 -3.01 -1.66
C ASN A 95 7.48 -3.22 -1.74
N GLY A 96 8.13 -3.71 -0.68
CA GLY A 96 9.54 -4.08 -0.72
C GLY A 96 9.81 -5.24 -1.69
N PHE A 97 8.93 -6.24 -1.74
CA PHE A 97 8.99 -7.29 -2.76
C PHE A 97 8.84 -6.71 -4.16
N ALA A 98 7.93 -5.76 -4.37
CA ALA A 98 7.73 -5.12 -5.67
C ALA A 98 8.95 -4.32 -6.14
N VAL A 99 9.70 -3.69 -5.22
CA VAL A 99 11.01 -3.07 -5.53
C VAL A 99 11.96 -4.10 -6.11
N TYR A 100 12.14 -5.24 -5.43
CA TYR A 100 12.98 -6.32 -5.92
C TYR A 100 12.49 -6.84 -7.29
N TYR A 101 11.21 -7.19 -7.40
CA TYR A 101 10.64 -7.74 -8.63
C TYR A 101 10.84 -6.81 -9.83
N ALA A 102 10.63 -5.50 -9.65
CA ALA A 102 10.83 -4.50 -10.70
C ALA A 102 12.29 -4.42 -11.21
N THR A 103 13.27 -4.90 -10.44
CA THR A 103 14.68 -4.99 -10.89
C THR A 103 15.00 -6.29 -11.65
N THR A 104 14.07 -7.23 -11.68
CA THR A 104 14.28 -8.56 -12.29
C THR A 104 13.63 -8.70 -13.66
N VAL A 105 12.82 -7.73 -14.09
CA VAL A 105 12.06 -7.77 -15.33
C VAL A 105 12.16 -6.46 -16.10
N ASP A 106 12.32 -6.54 -17.42
CA ASP A 106 12.60 -5.37 -18.27
C ASP A 106 11.34 -4.61 -18.73
N TYR A 107 10.16 -5.21 -18.55
CA TYR A 107 8.89 -4.61 -18.99
C TYR A 107 8.30 -3.64 -17.96
N ILE A 108 8.78 -3.67 -16.71
CA ILE A 108 8.34 -2.76 -15.65
C ILE A 108 9.19 -1.48 -15.73
N PRO A 109 8.58 -0.29 -15.83
CA PRO A 109 9.33 0.96 -15.83
C PRO A 109 10.13 1.13 -14.54
N GLU A 110 11.39 1.59 -14.64
CA GLU A 110 12.26 1.86 -13.49
C GLU A 110 11.59 2.78 -12.46
N PHE A 111 10.78 3.74 -12.91
CA PHE A 111 10.05 4.64 -12.03
C PHE A 111 9.10 3.92 -11.04
N ALA A 112 8.55 2.76 -11.41
CA ALA A 112 7.71 1.96 -10.52
C ALA A 112 8.48 1.46 -9.29
N MET A 113 9.77 1.15 -9.44
CA MET A 113 10.65 0.77 -8.34
C MET A 113 10.71 1.87 -7.28
N TYR A 114 10.85 3.14 -7.68
CA TYR A 114 10.92 4.25 -6.73
C TYR A 114 9.58 4.51 -6.03
N ILE A 115 8.45 4.37 -6.74
CA ILE A 115 7.11 4.47 -6.13
C ILE A 115 6.93 3.39 -5.07
N HIS A 116 7.25 2.14 -5.41
CA HIS A 116 7.17 1.03 -4.44
C HIS A 116 8.15 1.21 -3.29
N GLY A 117 9.36 1.71 -3.52
CA GLY A 117 10.32 2.00 -2.46
C GLY A 117 9.77 3.01 -1.45
N LEU A 118 9.11 4.07 -1.95
CA LEU A 118 8.41 5.02 -1.10
C LEU A 118 7.27 4.34 -0.31
N LEU A 119 6.41 3.58 -0.99
CA LEU A 119 5.30 2.84 -0.37
C LEU A 119 5.76 1.69 0.54
N ALA A 120 7.02 1.26 0.45
CA ALA A 120 7.63 0.32 1.39
C ALA A 120 8.14 1.03 2.65
N ALA A 121 8.56 2.30 2.54
CA ALA A 121 9.12 3.08 3.64
C ALA A 121 8.05 3.78 4.50
N LEU A 122 7.00 4.33 3.88
CA LEU A 122 5.93 5.05 4.59
C LEU A 122 5.26 4.24 5.72
N PRO A 123 4.99 2.93 5.58
CA PRO A 123 4.39 2.16 6.67
C PRO A 123 5.34 1.99 7.85
N LEU A 124 6.67 2.03 7.66
CA LEU A 124 7.63 2.04 8.76
C LEU A 124 7.53 3.32 9.59
N ILE A 125 7.27 4.46 8.93
CA ILE A 125 6.96 5.73 9.61
C ILE A 125 5.65 5.60 10.39
N ALA A 126 4.61 5.01 9.79
CA ALA A 126 3.34 4.78 10.47
C ALA A 126 3.50 3.87 11.72
N ILE A 127 4.30 2.80 11.62
CA ILE A 127 4.65 1.93 12.75
C ILE A 127 5.31 2.74 13.87
N TYR A 128 6.30 3.56 13.54
CA TYR A 128 6.96 4.42 14.51
C TYR A 128 5.96 5.35 15.22
N LEU A 129 5.05 5.97 14.48
CA LEU A 129 4.02 6.86 15.04
C LEU A 129 3.06 6.10 15.98
N ILE A 130 2.65 4.89 15.61
CA ILE A 130 1.79 4.01 16.42
C ILE A 130 2.49 3.62 17.73
N LEU A 131 3.74 3.14 17.64
CA LEU A 131 4.49 2.63 18.79
C LEU A 131 4.97 3.73 19.73
N SER A 132 5.16 4.94 19.21
CA SER A 132 5.59 6.11 20.00
C SER A 132 4.43 6.95 20.53
N ASP A 133 3.18 6.48 20.40
CA ASP A 133 1.98 7.19 20.85
C ASP A 133 1.84 8.60 20.26
N LYS A 134 2.28 8.77 19.00
CA LYS A 134 2.22 10.04 18.27
C LYS A 134 0.95 10.18 17.42
N ILE A 135 0.07 9.18 17.42
CA ILE A 135 -1.25 9.22 16.78
C ILE A 135 -2.29 9.59 17.83
N GLU A 136 -3.14 10.56 17.51
CA GLU A 136 -4.22 10.96 18.42
C GLU A 136 -5.21 9.81 18.62
N VAL A 137 -5.55 9.57 19.89
CA VAL A 137 -6.58 8.61 20.28
C VAL A 137 -7.91 9.34 20.27
N THR A 138 -8.85 8.86 19.46
CA THR A 138 -10.22 9.37 19.43
C THR A 138 -11.12 8.32 20.06
N ALA A 139 -11.76 8.65 21.18
CA ALA A 139 -12.77 7.81 21.83
C ALA A 139 -14.12 7.96 21.12
#